data_AF-A0AAV5A6P6-F1
#
_entry.id   AF-A0AAV5A6P6-F1
#
_cell.length_a   1.000
_cell.length_b   1.000
_cell.length_c   1.000
_cell.angle_alpha   90.00
_cell.angle_beta   90.00
_cell.angle_gamma   90.00
#
_symmetry.space_group_name_H-M   'P 1'
#
loop_
_entity.id
_entity.type
_entity.pdbx_description
1 polymer ?
#
loop_
_entity_poly.entity_id
_entity_poly.type
_entity_poly.pdbx_seq_one_letter_code
_entity_poly.pdbx_strand_id
1 'polypeptide(L)'
;MPSDSELANQALIEENSLRFSSFSSSDAVTLGLSIRKRFRASSRHAKGKGLVISIEAVGGHTLFACTVGDLGAGMGCVSLDSWCCVKGMIKVVNRIGHSSFYVEKGMAAVGKTPETLGIPYPEFRCNGGAFPIWLENAPCCPIAVVAAYGGSSQEDHHLVVTTIRDFLTKANRNSAETQSQR
;
A
#
# COMPACT_ATOMS: atom_id res chain seq x y z
N MET A 1 -0.74 21.44 -10.27
CA MET A 1 -0.93 20.03 -9.91
C MET A 1 0.00 19.22 -10.79
N PRO A 2 0.77 18.27 -10.25
CA PRO A 2 1.62 17.41 -11.05
C PRO A 2 0.78 16.59 -12.04
N SER A 3 1.34 16.34 -13.22
CA SER A 3 0.78 15.45 -14.24
C SER A 3 0.80 13.99 -13.78
N ASP A 4 -0.02 13.14 -14.40
CA ASP A 4 -0.03 11.71 -14.08
C ASP A 4 1.33 11.04 -14.37
N SER A 5 2.07 11.51 -15.37
CA SER A 5 3.44 11.04 -15.65
C SER A 5 4.42 11.37 -14.52
N GLU A 6 4.36 12.60 -13.98
CA GLU A 6 5.17 13.00 -12.84
C GLU A 6 4.82 12.21 -11.57
N LEU A 7 3.53 11.96 -11.34
CA LEU A 7 3.06 11.13 -10.22
C LEU A 7 3.51 9.68 -10.34
N ALA A 8 3.47 9.10 -11.55
CA ALA A 8 3.98 7.75 -11.80
C ALA A 8 5.49 7.67 -11.54
N ASN A 9 6.26 8.64 -12.06
CA ASN A 9 7.70 8.70 -11.82
C ASN A 9 8.02 8.83 -10.32
N GLN A 10 7.27 9.66 -9.59
CA GLN A 10 7.43 9.79 -8.15
C GLN A 10 7.17 8.46 -7.43
N ALA A 11 6.10 7.74 -7.78
CA ALA A 11 5.79 6.43 -7.19
C ALA A 11 6.92 5.42 -7.44
N LEU A 12 7.51 5.42 -8.64
CA LEU A 12 8.63 4.54 -8.98
C LEU A 12 9.91 4.87 -8.18
N ILE A 13 10.18 6.15 -7.94
CA ILE A 13 11.29 6.59 -7.06
C ILE A 13 11.06 6.11 -5.62
N GLU A 14 9.82 6.18 -5.14
CA GLU A 14 9.46 5.68 -3.80
C GLU A 14 9.63 4.16 -3.71
N GLU A 15 9.18 3.39 -4.70
CA GLU A 15 9.39 1.94 -4.77
C GLU A 15 10.86 1.54 -4.75
N ASN A 16 11.71 2.27 -5.47
CA ASN A 16 13.14 1.97 -5.52
C ASN A 16 13.88 2.32 -4.23
N SER A 17 13.43 3.34 -3.51
CA SER A 17 14.08 3.80 -2.27
C SER A 17 13.58 3.11 -1.01
N LEU A 18 12.32 2.66 -0.98
CA LEU A 18 11.70 2.06 0.20
C LEU A 18 11.85 0.53 0.21
N ARG A 19 13.09 0.07 0.38
CA ARG A 19 13.42 -1.36 0.50
C ARG A 19 13.74 -1.73 1.95
N PHE A 20 13.39 -2.96 2.31
CA PHE A 20 13.56 -3.51 3.65
C PHE A 20 14.83 -4.36 3.71
N SER A 21 15.58 -4.31 4.81
CA SER A 21 16.70 -5.24 5.04
C SER A 21 16.20 -6.65 5.40
N SER A 22 15.06 -6.73 6.08
CA SER A 22 14.32 -7.95 6.40
C SER A 22 12.85 -7.61 6.65
N PHE A 23 11.97 -8.62 6.58
CA PHE A 23 10.55 -8.44 6.85
C PHE A 23 9.94 -9.73 7.38
N SER A 24 9.36 -9.67 8.57
CA SER A 24 8.72 -10.77 9.27
C SER A 24 7.21 -10.57 9.40
N SER A 25 6.49 -11.59 9.86
CA SER A 25 5.08 -11.47 10.23
C SER A 25 4.85 -10.44 11.35
N SER A 26 5.80 -10.31 12.29
CA SER A 26 5.75 -9.27 13.34
C SER A 26 5.87 -7.86 12.77
N ASP A 27 6.72 -7.69 11.75
CA ASP A 27 6.85 -6.42 11.03
C ASP A 27 5.56 -6.08 10.27
N ALA A 28 4.93 -7.07 9.64
CA ALA A 28 3.64 -6.88 8.99
C ALA A 28 2.56 -6.38 9.98
N VAL A 29 2.45 -6.99 11.16
CA VAL A 29 1.50 -6.52 12.20
C VAL A 29 1.84 -5.10 12.65
N THR A 30 3.11 -4.81 12.90
CA THR A 30 3.56 -3.48 13.37
C THR A 30 3.32 -2.40 12.31
N LEU A 31 3.60 -2.72 11.04
CA LEU A 31 3.34 -1.85 9.90
C LEU A 31 1.84 -1.60 9.74
N GLY A 32 1.01 -2.65 9.76
CA GLY A 32 -0.44 -2.56 9.67
C GLY A 32 -1.06 -1.70 10.78
N LEU A 33 -0.62 -1.89 12.03
CA LEU A 33 -1.03 -1.05 13.16
C LEU A 33 -0.57 0.40 13.01
N SER A 34 0.61 0.64 12.43
CA SER A 34 1.11 1.98 12.15
C SER A 34 0.27 2.70 11.10
N ILE A 35 -0.15 2.00 10.04
CA ILE A 35 -1.06 2.54 9.02
C ILE A 35 -2.39 2.91 9.67
N ARG A 36 -2.98 1.99 10.46
CA ARG A 36 -4.21 2.23 11.21
C ARG A 36 -4.09 3.46 12.11
N LYS A 37 -3.00 3.56 12.88
CA LYS A 37 -2.76 4.71 13.78
C LYS A 37 -2.73 6.02 13.00
N ARG A 38 -2.00 6.07 11.88
CA ARG A 38 -1.88 7.27 11.04
C ARG A 38 -3.22 7.64 10.38
N PHE A 39 -3.98 6.67 9.90
CA PHE A 39 -5.32 6.93 9.35
C PHE A 39 -6.27 7.49 10.42
N ARG A 40 -6.28 6.93 11.63
CA ARG A 40 -7.11 7.44 12.73
C ARG A 40 -6.78 8.88 13.13
N ALA A 41 -5.53 9.31 12.95
CA ALA A 41 -5.11 10.69 13.20
C ALA A 41 -5.40 11.64 12.03
N SER A 42 -5.92 11.15 10.90
CA SER A 42 -6.15 11.94 9.70
C SER A 42 -7.49 12.69 9.73
N SER A 43 -7.56 13.79 8.97
CA SER A 43 -8.81 14.53 8.76
C SER A 43 -9.88 13.69 8.04
N ARG A 44 -9.48 12.69 7.24
CA ARG A 44 -10.40 11.74 6.58
C ARG A 44 -11.19 10.96 7.61
N HIS A 45 -10.52 10.41 8.63
CA HIS A 45 -11.19 9.68 9.70
C HIS A 45 -12.08 10.60 10.54
N ALA A 46 -11.62 11.81 10.85
CA ALA A 46 -12.44 12.81 11.56
C ALA A 46 -13.72 13.20 10.79
N LYS A 47 -13.71 13.14 9.45
CA LYS A 47 -14.89 13.29 8.58
C LYS A 47 -15.72 12.00 8.43
N GLY A 48 -15.45 11.01 9.28
CA GLY A 48 -16.13 9.73 9.31
C GLY A 48 -15.56 8.68 8.37
N LYS A 49 -14.65 8.97 7.43
CA LYS A 49 -14.22 7.98 6.43
C LYS A 49 -13.61 6.73 7.08
N GLY A 50 -13.91 5.57 6.49
CA GLY A 50 -13.33 4.28 6.83
C GLY A 50 -12.15 3.89 5.93
N LEU A 51 -11.41 2.87 6.37
CA LEU A 51 -10.27 2.29 5.67
C LEU A 51 -10.26 0.78 5.89
N VAL A 52 -9.91 0.01 4.87
CA VAL A 52 -9.50 -1.40 5.01
C VAL A 52 -8.02 -1.54 4.69
N ILE A 53 -7.33 -2.40 5.43
CA ILE A 53 -5.90 -2.66 5.31
C ILE A 53 -5.72 -4.16 5.19
N SER A 54 -4.91 -4.62 4.23
CA SER A 54 -4.42 -6.00 4.14
C SER A 54 -2.91 -5.99 3.89
N ILE A 55 -2.19 -6.90 4.52
CA ILE A 55 -0.80 -7.22 4.21
C ILE A 55 -0.73 -8.71 3.93
N GLU A 56 -0.30 -9.06 2.73
CA GLU A 56 -0.25 -10.43 2.25
C GLU A 56 1.16 -10.76 1.78
N ALA A 57 1.67 -11.94 2.15
CA ALA A 57 2.88 -12.47 1.54
C ALA A 57 2.60 -12.78 0.06
N VAL A 58 3.63 -12.78 -0.79
CA VAL A 58 3.45 -13.12 -2.22
C VAL A 58 2.89 -14.55 -2.44
N GLY A 59 3.08 -15.45 -1.48
CA GLY A 59 2.42 -16.77 -1.45
C GLY A 59 0.91 -16.74 -1.14
N GLY A 60 0.30 -15.57 -0.95
CA GLY A 60 -1.13 -15.41 -0.66
C GLY A 60 -1.51 -15.55 0.81
N HIS A 61 -0.54 -15.69 1.72
CA HIS A 61 -0.81 -15.76 3.16
C HIS A 61 -1.09 -14.37 3.72
N THR A 62 -2.27 -14.18 4.31
CA THR A 62 -2.62 -12.94 5.03
C THR A 62 -1.80 -12.84 6.31
N LEU A 63 -0.94 -11.82 6.38
CA LEU A 63 -0.11 -11.50 7.55
C LEU A 63 -0.81 -10.49 8.49
N PHE A 64 -1.65 -9.62 7.91
CA PHE A 64 -2.44 -8.64 8.65
C PHE A 64 -3.69 -8.26 7.87
N ALA A 65 -4.84 -8.14 8.54
CA ALA A 65 -6.07 -7.63 7.94
C ALA A 65 -6.81 -6.80 8.99
N CYS A 66 -7.26 -5.59 8.63
CA CYS A 66 -7.92 -4.69 9.57
C CYS A 66 -8.89 -3.73 8.87
N THR A 67 -10.08 -3.60 9.44
CA THR A 67 -11.03 -2.53 9.11
C THR A 67 -10.91 -1.41 10.15
N VAL A 68 -10.92 -0.16 9.70
CA VAL A 68 -10.83 1.05 10.52
C VAL A 68 -12.02 1.96 10.20
N GLY A 69 -12.74 2.40 11.23
CA GLY A 69 -13.98 3.19 11.11
C GLY A 69 -15.12 2.57 11.92
N ASP A 70 -16.22 3.29 12.03
CA ASP A 70 -17.39 2.84 12.79
C ASP A 70 -18.28 1.92 11.94
N LEU A 71 -18.59 0.75 12.48
CA LEU A 71 -19.45 -0.27 11.87
C LEU A 71 -20.93 0.00 12.23
N GLY A 72 -21.45 1.17 11.86
CA GLY A 72 -22.87 1.50 12.10
C GLY A 72 -23.21 2.98 12.00
N ALA A 73 -24.20 3.29 11.16
CA ALA A 73 -24.98 4.55 11.12
C ALA A 73 -24.23 5.85 10.79
N GLY A 74 -23.54 5.91 9.64
CA GLY A 74 -23.06 7.18 9.08
C GLY A 74 -22.32 7.07 7.74
N MET A 75 -22.08 8.23 7.10
CA MET A 75 -21.39 8.49 5.80
C MET A 75 -19.92 7.99 5.71
N GLY A 76 -19.52 7.23 6.72
CA GLY A 76 -18.17 6.82 7.05
C GLY A 76 -17.86 5.35 6.86
N CYS A 77 -18.84 4.56 6.43
CA CYS A 77 -18.68 3.12 6.29
C CYS A 77 -17.71 2.76 5.17
N VAL A 78 -16.86 1.77 5.47
CA VAL A 78 -16.21 0.94 4.45
C VAL A 78 -17.32 0.32 3.58
N SER A 79 -17.26 0.55 2.27
CA SER A 79 -18.26 0.01 1.34
C SER A 79 -18.20 -1.51 1.29
N LEU A 80 -19.30 -2.15 0.87
CA LEU A 80 -19.34 -3.60 0.65
C LEU A 80 -18.27 -4.07 -0.35
N ASP A 81 -17.86 -3.22 -1.30
CA ASP A 81 -16.83 -3.53 -2.31
C ASP A 81 -15.40 -3.25 -1.84
N SER A 82 -15.19 -2.67 -0.65
CA SER A 82 -13.85 -2.21 -0.24
C SER A 82 -12.84 -3.36 -0.13
N TRP A 83 -13.26 -4.52 0.39
CA TRP A 83 -12.40 -5.70 0.43
C TRP A 83 -12.14 -6.31 -0.95
N CYS A 84 -13.09 -6.20 -1.89
CA CYS A 84 -12.86 -6.56 -3.28
C CYS A 84 -11.84 -5.62 -3.94
N CYS A 85 -11.92 -4.33 -3.65
CA CYS A 85 -10.91 -3.34 -4.06
C CYS A 85 -9.51 -3.70 -3.57
N VAL A 86 -9.36 -3.98 -2.27
CA VAL A 86 -8.08 -4.41 -1.69
C VAL A 86 -7.52 -5.65 -2.39
N LYS A 87 -8.34 -6.70 -2.56
CA LYS A 87 -7.92 -7.93 -3.24
C LYS A 87 -7.51 -7.66 -4.70
N GLY A 88 -8.27 -6.85 -5.42
CA GLY A 88 -7.98 -6.48 -6.81
C GLY A 88 -6.70 -5.67 -6.94
N MET A 89 -6.42 -4.75 -6.01
CA MET A 89 -5.18 -3.97 -6.01
C MET A 89 -3.97 -4.86 -5.71
N ILE A 90 -4.08 -5.81 -4.77
CA ILE A 90 -3.01 -6.78 -4.48
C ILE A 90 -2.71 -7.63 -5.72
N LYS A 91 -3.75 -8.08 -6.44
CA LYS A 91 -3.57 -8.79 -7.72
C LYS A 91 -2.83 -7.95 -8.76
N VAL A 92 -3.10 -6.66 -8.86
CA VAL A 92 -2.35 -5.75 -9.76
C VAL A 92 -0.88 -5.74 -9.39
N VAL A 93 -0.55 -5.55 -8.11
CA VAL A 93 0.85 -5.55 -7.65
C VAL A 93 1.53 -6.90 -7.92
N ASN A 94 0.86 -8.01 -7.62
CA ASN A 94 1.40 -9.36 -7.89
C ASN A 94 1.62 -9.63 -9.38
N ARG A 95 0.79 -9.05 -10.26
CA ARG A 95 0.88 -9.25 -11.71
C ARG A 95 1.94 -8.37 -12.37
N ILE A 96 2.04 -7.12 -11.95
CA ILE A 96 2.87 -6.09 -12.60
C ILE A 96 4.20 -5.88 -11.88
N GLY A 97 4.27 -6.16 -10.58
CA GLY A 97 5.46 -5.95 -9.75
C GLY A 97 5.63 -4.51 -9.24
N HIS A 98 4.68 -3.62 -9.52
CA HIS A 98 4.71 -2.21 -9.12
C HIS A 98 3.49 -1.84 -8.29
N SER A 99 3.57 -0.72 -7.56
CA SER A 99 2.43 -0.21 -6.78
C SER A 99 1.22 0.01 -7.68
N SER A 100 0.03 -0.22 -7.12
CA SER A 100 -1.21 -0.01 -7.87
C SER A 100 -1.40 1.45 -8.28
N PHE A 101 -0.80 2.39 -7.54
CA PHE A 101 -0.77 3.82 -7.88
C PHE A 101 0.14 4.13 -9.08
N TYR A 102 1.34 3.53 -9.14
CA TYR A 102 2.20 3.63 -10.33
C TYR A 102 1.47 3.15 -11.58
N VAL A 103 0.80 1.99 -11.48
CA VAL A 103 0.04 1.42 -12.60
C VAL A 103 -1.10 2.34 -13.02
N GLU A 104 -1.91 2.82 -12.07
CA GLU A 104 -3.01 3.76 -12.33
C GLU A 104 -2.52 5.03 -13.07
N LYS A 105 -1.46 5.65 -12.56
CA LYS A 105 -0.92 6.91 -13.10
C LYS A 105 -0.16 6.74 -14.41
N GLY A 106 0.62 5.67 -14.53
CA GLY A 106 1.27 5.31 -15.78
C GLY A 106 0.26 5.08 -16.89
N MET A 107 -0.82 4.34 -16.61
CA MET A 107 -1.91 4.10 -17.56
C MET A 107 -2.60 5.40 -18.00
N ALA A 108 -2.96 6.25 -17.04
CA ALA A 108 -3.62 7.52 -17.32
C ALA A 108 -2.73 8.43 -18.20
N ALA A 109 -1.42 8.46 -17.94
CA ALA A 109 -0.47 9.26 -18.71
C ALA A 109 -0.33 8.83 -20.18
N VAL A 110 -0.47 7.54 -20.48
CA VAL A 110 -0.34 7.00 -21.85
C VAL A 110 -1.68 6.66 -22.51
N GLY A 111 -2.81 6.93 -21.85
CA GLY A 111 -4.15 6.64 -22.38
C GLY A 111 -4.46 5.15 -22.56
N LYS A 112 -3.80 4.25 -21.80
CA LYS A 112 -4.03 2.80 -21.87
C LYS A 112 -5.16 2.37 -20.93
N THR A 113 -5.90 1.33 -21.32
CA THR A 113 -6.96 0.74 -20.50
C THR A 113 -6.45 -0.50 -19.75
N PRO A 114 -7.09 -0.89 -18.63
CA PRO A 114 -6.70 -2.07 -17.85
C PRO A 114 -6.61 -3.36 -18.70
N GLU A 115 -7.49 -3.51 -19.69
CA GLU A 115 -7.56 -4.67 -20.57
C GLU A 115 -6.29 -4.82 -21.41
N THR A 116 -5.72 -3.71 -21.87
CA THR A 116 -4.49 -3.71 -22.68
C THR A 116 -3.24 -4.13 -21.90
N LEU A 117 -3.31 -4.08 -20.56
CA LEU A 117 -2.25 -4.54 -19.66
C LEU A 117 -2.55 -5.92 -19.06
N GLY A 118 -3.61 -6.60 -19.50
CA GLY A 118 -3.99 -7.91 -19.00
C GLY A 118 -4.46 -7.90 -17.54
N ILE A 119 -5.05 -6.79 -17.09
CA ILE A 119 -5.62 -6.60 -15.75
C ILE A 119 -7.12 -6.28 -15.86
N PRO A 120 -7.95 -7.24 -16.32
CA PRO A 120 -9.36 -6.99 -16.58
C PRO A 120 -10.16 -6.69 -15.31
N TYR A 121 -11.12 -5.78 -15.43
CA TYR A 121 -12.15 -5.58 -14.41
C TYR A 121 -13.15 -6.76 -14.42
N PRO A 122 -13.74 -7.17 -13.28
CA PRO A 122 -13.56 -6.65 -11.92
C PRO A 122 -12.42 -7.31 -11.13
N GLU A 123 -11.73 -8.29 -11.71
CA GLU A 123 -10.74 -9.09 -10.99
C GLU A 123 -9.57 -8.24 -10.48
N PHE A 124 -9.17 -7.25 -11.28
CA PHE A 124 -8.12 -6.29 -10.95
C PHE A 124 -8.73 -4.93 -10.65
N ARG A 125 -8.09 -4.20 -9.71
CA ARG A 125 -8.52 -2.86 -9.29
C ARG A 125 -7.32 -1.93 -9.33
N CYS A 126 -7.29 -1.01 -10.30
CA CYS A 126 -6.22 -0.03 -10.48
C CYS A 126 -6.53 1.24 -9.68
N ASN A 127 -6.59 1.11 -8.36
CA ASN A 127 -6.65 2.24 -7.44
C ASN A 127 -5.35 2.31 -6.65
N GLY A 128 -4.84 3.50 -6.37
CA GLY A 128 -3.72 3.69 -5.46
C GLY A 128 -4.01 3.18 -4.05
N GLY A 129 -2.96 2.72 -3.38
CA GLY A 129 -3.05 2.20 -2.01
C GLY A 129 -2.42 0.82 -1.81
N ALA A 130 -2.07 0.08 -2.86
CA ALA A 130 -1.27 -1.13 -2.76
C ALA A 130 0.19 -0.90 -3.17
N PHE A 131 1.11 -1.36 -2.34
CA PHE A 131 2.55 -1.12 -2.47
C PHE A 131 3.34 -2.42 -2.25
N PRO A 132 4.29 -2.76 -3.14
CA PRO A 132 5.13 -3.94 -3.00
C PRO A 132 6.18 -3.76 -1.91
N ILE A 133 6.36 -4.78 -1.07
CA ILE A 133 7.42 -4.83 -0.06
C ILE A 133 8.61 -5.58 -0.66
N TRP A 134 9.67 -4.83 -0.95
CA TRP A 134 10.92 -5.33 -1.50
C TRP A 134 11.96 -5.50 -0.42
N LEU A 135 12.80 -6.52 -0.56
CA LEU A 135 14.04 -6.60 0.20
C LEU A 135 15.20 -5.97 -0.58
N GLU A 136 16.17 -5.43 0.15
CA GLU A 136 17.43 -4.93 -0.43
C GLU A 136 18.25 -6.05 -1.06
N ASN A 137 18.24 -7.24 -0.44
CA ASN A 137 19.02 -8.41 -0.84
C ASN A 137 18.26 -9.40 -1.74
N ALA A 138 17.00 -9.13 -2.09
CA ALA A 138 16.20 -9.98 -2.97
C ALA A 138 15.50 -9.15 -4.06
N PRO A 139 16.18 -8.84 -5.17
CA PRO A 139 15.64 -7.97 -6.22
C PRO A 139 14.73 -8.72 -7.23
N CYS A 140 14.62 -10.05 -7.15
CA CYS A 140 13.90 -10.84 -8.14
C CYS A 140 12.38 -10.75 -8.00
N CYS A 141 11.85 -10.63 -6.77
CA CYS A 141 10.42 -10.47 -6.52
C CYS A 141 10.17 -9.73 -5.21
N PRO A 142 9.04 -9.02 -5.09
CA PRO A 142 8.58 -8.56 -3.78
C PRO A 142 8.25 -9.78 -2.91
N ILE A 143 8.34 -9.62 -1.59
CA ILE A 143 8.08 -10.71 -0.64
C ILE A 143 6.68 -10.62 -0.02
N ALA A 144 6.11 -9.43 -0.01
CA ALA A 144 4.77 -9.15 0.47
C ALA A 144 4.18 -7.92 -0.25
N VAL A 145 2.88 -7.72 -0.12
CA VAL A 145 2.16 -6.55 -0.60
C VAL A 145 1.37 -5.97 0.56
N VAL A 146 1.51 -4.67 0.79
CA VAL A 146 0.65 -3.93 1.71
C VAL A 146 -0.35 -3.13 0.91
N ALA A 147 -1.63 -3.26 1.25
CA ALA A 147 -2.72 -2.57 0.59
C ALA A 147 -3.61 -1.86 1.61
N ALA A 148 -3.98 -0.62 1.33
CA ALA A 148 -4.96 0.14 2.07
C ALA A 148 -5.96 0.76 1.11
N TYR A 149 -7.24 0.71 1.44
CA TYR A 149 -8.31 1.29 0.61
C TYR A 149 -9.32 2.05 1.46
N GLY A 150 -9.48 3.33 1.18
CA GLY A 150 -10.47 4.21 1.80
C GLY A 150 -11.17 5.11 0.78
N GLY A 151 -11.11 4.73 -0.50
CA GLY A 151 -11.81 5.38 -1.62
C GLY A 151 -11.10 6.57 -2.24
N SER A 152 -9.86 6.87 -1.87
CA SER A 152 -9.10 8.00 -2.42
C SER A 152 -7.70 7.53 -2.80
N SER A 153 -7.53 7.17 -4.08
CA SER A 153 -6.31 6.55 -4.61
C SER A 153 -5.02 7.24 -4.16
N GLN A 154 -4.93 8.56 -4.36
CA GLN A 154 -3.74 9.32 -4.03
C GLN A 154 -3.49 9.42 -2.52
N GLU A 155 -4.55 9.64 -1.73
CA GLU A 155 -4.42 9.74 -0.27
C GLU A 155 -4.11 8.38 0.36
N ASP A 156 -4.66 7.29 -0.19
CA ASP A 156 -4.42 5.92 0.24
C ASP A 156 -2.97 5.50 -0.06
N HIS A 157 -2.47 5.79 -1.27
CA HIS A 157 -1.05 5.58 -1.62
C HIS A 157 -0.12 6.37 -0.70
N HIS A 158 -0.39 7.66 -0.53
CA HIS A 158 0.44 8.53 0.30
C HIS A 158 0.47 8.07 1.77
N LEU A 159 -0.66 7.62 2.30
CA LEU A 159 -0.75 7.04 3.64
C LEU A 159 0.17 5.83 3.79
N VAL A 160 0.13 4.90 2.85
CA VAL A 160 0.93 3.67 2.89
C VAL A 160 2.42 3.99 2.76
N VAL A 161 2.82 4.73 1.73
CA VAL A 161 4.21 5.08 1.47
C VAL A 161 4.84 5.85 2.62
N THR A 162 4.15 6.87 3.14
CA THR A 162 4.65 7.65 4.28
C THR A 162 4.81 6.77 5.52
N THR A 163 3.90 5.82 5.71
CA THR A 163 4.02 4.86 6.82
C THR A 163 5.24 3.94 6.66
N ILE A 164 5.49 3.43 5.46
CA ILE A 164 6.65 2.57 5.16
C ILE A 164 7.95 3.36 5.37
N ARG A 165 8.03 4.59 4.86
CA ARG A 165 9.20 5.47 5.02
C ARG A 165 9.56 5.68 6.50
N ASP A 166 8.56 6.00 7.32
CA ASP A 166 8.74 6.18 8.76
C ASP A 166 9.11 4.87 9.46
N PHE A 167 8.55 3.75 9.01
CA PHE A 167 8.85 2.42 9.53
C PHE A 167 10.33 2.06 9.29
N LEU A 168 10.80 2.21 8.05
CA LEU A 168 12.20 1.94 7.67
C LEU A 168 13.17 2.87 8.40
N THR A 169 12.84 4.16 8.52
CA THR A 169 13.67 5.12 9.26
C THR A 169 13.85 4.69 10.73
N LYS A 170 12.80 4.16 11.37
CA LYS A 170 12.88 3.65 12.74
C LYS A 170 13.66 2.34 12.82
N ALA A 171 13.43 1.41 11.89
CA ALA A 171 14.14 0.14 11.85
C ALA A 171 15.67 0.33 11.70
N ASN A 172 16.08 1.29 10.86
CA ASN A 172 17.49 1.60 10.63
C ASN A 172 18.16 2.22 11.88
N ARG A 173 17.45 3.06 12.63
CA ARG A 173 17.95 3.63 13.90
C ARG A 173 18.16 2.53 14.95
N ASN A 174 17.19 1.65 15.13
CA ASN A 174 17.28 0.55 16.10
C ASN A 174 18.43 -0.41 15.75
N SER A 175 18.68 -0.64 14.46
CA SER A 175 19.78 -1.48 13.99
C SER A 175 21.14 -0.86 14.29
N ALA A 176 21.29 0.46 14.10
CA ALA A 176 22.52 1.18 14.42
C ALA A 176 22.82 1.22 15.92
N GLU A 177 21.80 1.42 16.76
CA GLU A 177 21.94 1.39 18.23
C GLU A 177 22.38 0.00 18.73
N THR A 178 21.83 -1.07 18.14
CA THR A 178 22.17 -2.46 18.52
C THR A 178 23.62 -2.82 18.11
N GLN A 179 24.15 -2.24 17.03
CA GLN A 179 25.52 -2.45 16.59
C GLN A 179 26.55 -1.66 17.43
N SER A 180 26.17 -0.48 17.94
CA SER A 180 27.06 0.33 18.79
C SER A 180 27.22 -0.20 20.22
N GLN A 181 26.40 -1.18 20.63
CA GLN A 181 26.42 -1.81 21.96
C GLN A 181 27.11 -3.18 21.98
N ARG A 182 27.65 -3.63 20.84
CA ARG A 182 28.43 -4.87 20.69
C ARG A 182 29.89 -4.55 20.45
#